data_AF-A0A2G5VB45-F1
#
_entry.id   AF-A0A2G5VB45-F1
#
_cell.length_a   1.000
_cell.length_b   1.000
_cell.length_c   1.000
_cell.angle_alpha   90.00
_cell.angle_beta   90.00
_cell.angle_gamma   90.00
#
_symmetry.space_group_name_H-M   'P 1'
#
loop_
_entity.id
_entity.type
_entity.pdbx_description
1 polymer ?
#
loop_
_entity_poly.entity_id
_entity_poly.type
_entity_poly.pdbx_seq_one_letter_code
_entity_poly.pdbx_strand_id
1 'polypeptide(L)'
;MANNEKGDTVPEKSEKIEVLEELNSHKRKFDEIAEKLQSMEKSIAKIPKFDEKPKSEKRFVLRHVFRKVDEFEEGVGYFSETECHFNVNWCMYVKRNNGHLGYYIHCEPIAPTDKWSIRTKLEYKVVGKNQNDVIRTWETCYEENIGRGFIDFQEWEEMKKWYLLDGNLTVAATITIIKTTGLGKAKIRKFDESQKDVSDVLLVVQDTKFYVSKTSISDVSLSGIDSDVFWKCSTENPLSMIQQSKGFCTSAICMPHRW
;
A
#
# COMPACT_ATOMS: atom_id res chain seq x y z
N MET A 1 -25.38 -42.65 94.69
CA MET A 1 -25.81 -41.37 94.09
C MET A 1 -25.21 -41.30 92.69
N ALA A 2 -26.01 -40.85 91.72
CA ALA A 2 -25.87 -41.11 90.29
C ALA A 2 -24.65 -40.45 89.60
N ASN A 3 -24.16 -41.12 88.54
CA ASN A 3 -23.47 -40.55 87.37
C ASN A 3 -23.99 -41.37 86.16
N ASN A 4 -24.69 -40.80 85.18
CA ASN A 4 -24.25 -39.94 84.06
C ASN A 4 -23.79 -40.76 82.83
N GLU A 5 -24.51 -40.63 81.71
CA GLU A 5 -24.10 -40.83 80.29
C GLU A 5 -25.34 -40.47 79.44
N LYS A 6 -25.41 -39.36 78.69
CA LYS A 6 -24.64 -38.91 77.51
C LYS A 6 -24.73 -39.95 76.36
N GLY A 7 -25.19 -39.63 75.16
CA GLY A 7 -25.53 -38.34 74.59
C GLY A 7 -26.27 -38.49 73.26
N ASP A 8 -26.69 -37.32 72.78
CA ASP A 8 -27.44 -37.08 71.55
C ASP A 8 -26.70 -37.54 70.29
N THR A 9 -27.48 -38.07 69.35
CA THR A 9 -27.11 -38.27 67.96
C THR A 9 -27.95 -37.32 67.10
N VAL A 10 -27.30 -36.63 66.15
CA VAL A 10 -27.76 -36.25 64.78
C VAL A 10 -27.30 -34.82 64.40
N PRO A 11 -26.38 -34.69 63.42
CA PRO A 11 -26.40 -33.52 62.53
C PRO A 11 -26.11 -33.80 61.02
N GLU A 12 -26.23 -35.02 60.50
CA GLU A 12 -25.74 -35.34 59.14
C GLU A 12 -26.73 -35.05 57.97
N LYS A 13 -28.01 -34.74 58.28
CA LYS A 13 -29.08 -34.62 57.27
C LYS A 13 -29.38 -33.19 56.81
N SER A 14 -29.11 -32.19 57.65
CA SER A 14 -29.37 -30.77 57.32
C SER A 14 -28.31 -30.19 56.39
N GLU A 15 -27.04 -30.49 56.61
CA GLU A 15 -25.92 -29.97 55.81
C GLU A 15 -25.97 -30.43 54.34
N LYS A 16 -26.41 -31.68 54.08
CA LYS A 16 -26.54 -32.21 52.71
C LYS A 16 -27.62 -31.50 51.88
N ILE A 17 -28.65 -30.96 52.51
CA ILE A 17 -29.74 -30.25 51.83
C ILE A 17 -29.26 -28.84 51.44
N GLU A 18 -28.54 -28.17 52.33
CA GLU A 18 -27.98 -26.83 52.09
C GLU A 18 -26.95 -26.83 50.95
N VAL A 19 -26.06 -27.84 50.92
CA VAL A 19 -25.09 -28.02 49.83
C VAL A 19 -25.77 -28.29 48.48
N LEU A 20 -26.91 -29.00 48.46
CA LEU A 20 -27.65 -29.28 47.23
C LEU A 20 -28.34 -28.02 46.68
N GLU A 21 -28.84 -27.15 47.56
CA GLU A 21 -29.43 -25.87 47.18
C GLU A 21 -28.38 -24.91 46.60
N GLU A 22 -27.18 -24.85 47.20
CA GLU A 22 -26.07 -24.07 46.66
C GLU A 22 -25.59 -24.60 45.30
N LEU A 23 -25.49 -25.91 45.13
CA LEU A 23 -25.09 -26.53 43.86
C LEU A 23 -26.07 -26.19 42.74
N ASN A 24 -27.38 -26.23 43.03
CA ASN A 24 -28.43 -25.86 42.09
C ASN A 24 -28.41 -24.36 41.75
N SER A 25 -28.13 -23.51 42.74
CA SER A 25 -27.93 -22.07 42.54
C SER A 25 -26.74 -21.78 41.63
N HIS A 26 -25.60 -22.44 41.86
CA HIS A 26 -24.41 -22.30 41.02
C HIS A 26 -24.61 -22.82 39.60
N LYS A 27 -25.32 -23.95 39.43
CA LYS A 27 -25.66 -24.47 38.10
C LYS A 27 -26.45 -23.45 37.28
N ARG A 28 -27.47 -22.83 37.88
CA ARG A 28 -28.26 -21.76 37.23
C ARG A 28 -27.42 -20.57 36.81
N LYS A 29 -26.49 -20.12 37.64
CA LYS A 29 -25.57 -19.02 37.29
C LYS A 29 -24.64 -19.41 36.14
N PHE A 30 -24.19 -20.66 36.08
CA PHE A 30 -23.35 -21.14 35.00
C PHE A 30 -24.10 -21.20 33.66
N ASP A 31 -25.35 -21.67 33.69
CA ASP A 31 -26.23 -21.71 32.52
C ASP A 31 -26.48 -20.28 31.97
N GLU A 32 -26.70 -19.30 32.85
CA GLU A 32 -26.90 -17.89 32.44
C GLU A 32 -25.63 -17.28 31.81
N ILE A 33 -24.44 -17.64 32.31
CA ILE A 33 -23.17 -17.21 31.71
C ILE A 33 -22.97 -17.86 30.34
N ALA A 34 -23.33 -19.14 30.19
CA ALA A 34 -23.23 -19.85 28.92
C ALA A 34 -24.12 -19.22 27.84
N GLU A 35 -25.35 -18.84 28.18
CA GLU A 35 -26.25 -18.13 27.24
C GLU A 35 -25.71 -16.74 26.85
N LYS A 36 -25.15 -15.99 27.81
CA LYS A 36 -24.52 -14.70 27.53
C LYS A 36 -23.31 -14.84 26.61
N LEU A 37 -22.48 -15.86 26.82
CA LEU A 37 -21.34 -16.16 25.96
C LEU A 37 -21.78 -16.50 24.53
N GLN A 38 -22.77 -17.38 24.36
CA GLN A 38 -23.31 -17.71 23.03
C GLN A 38 -23.91 -16.49 22.33
N SER A 39 -24.57 -15.60 23.08
CA SER A 39 -25.10 -14.35 22.56
C SER A 39 -23.98 -13.40 22.09
N MET A 40 -22.88 -13.30 22.85
CA MET A 40 -21.71 -12.50 22.47
C MET A 40 -21.00 -13.09 21.25
N GLU A 41 -20.80 -14.40 21.17
CA GLU A 41 -20.20 -15.06 20.00
C GLU A 41 -21.00 -14.81 18.72
N LYS A 42 -22.33 -14.93 18.80
CA LYS A 42 -23.24 -14.64 17.68
C LYS A 42 -23.22 -13.17 17.28
N SER A 43 -22.95 -12.27 18.22
CA SER A 43 -22.78 -10.84 17.97
C SER A 43 -21.44 -10.54 17.29
N ILE A 44 -20.36 -11.21 17.71
CA ILE A 44 -19.02 -11.10 17.11
C ILE A 44 -19.00 -11.68 15.69
N ALA A 45 -19.73 -12.78 15.43
CA ALA A 45 -19.84 -13.37 14.09
C ALA A 45 -20.53 -12.46 13.05
N LYS A 46 -21.29 -11.45 13.51
CA LYS A 46 -21.94 -10.44 12.64
C LYS A 46 -21.06 -9.22 12.38
N ILE A 47 -19.95 -9.07 13.11
CA ILE A 47 -18.95 -8.06 12.81
C ILE A 47 -18.17 -8.58 11.59
N PRO A 48 -18.08 -7.84 10.48
CA PRO A 48 -17.20 -8.21 9.38
C PRO A 48 -15.80 -8.45 9.95
N LYS A 49 -15.21 -9.63 9.73
CA LYS A 49 -13.82 -9.90 10.11
C LYS A 49 -12.92 -8.86 9.42
N PHE A 50 -12.54 -7.83 10.16
CA PHE A 50 -11.59 -6.82 9.71
C PHE A 50 -10.27 -7.01 10.46
N ASP A 51 -9.71 -8.22 10.35
CA ASP A 51 -8.31 -8.49 10.67
C ASP A 51 -7.41 -8.19 9.45
N GLU A 52 -7.61 -7.02 8.83
CA GLU A 52 -6.56 -6.41 8.03
C GLU A 52 -6.19 -5.08 8.70
N LYS A 53 -5.05 -5.09 9.39
CA LYS A 53 -4.23 -3.91 9.67
C LYS A 53 -4.37 -2.96 8.47
N PRO A 54 -4.70 -1.67 8.63
CA PRO A 54 -4.97 -0.78 7.50
C PRO A 54 -3.78 -0.81 6.56
N LYS A 55 -3.95 -1.51 5.44
CA LYS A 55 -2.96 -1.61 4.38
C LYS A 55 -2.88 -0.19 3.85
N SER A 56 -1.77 0.49 4.13
CA SER A 56 -1.53 1.83 3.57
C SER A 56 -1.76 1.75 2.07
N GLU A 57 -2.77 2.47 1.56
CA GLU A 57 -3.13 2.46 0.14
C GLU A 57 -1.93 2.96 -0.66
N LYS A 58 -1.38 2.11 -1.52
CA LYS A 58 -0.27 2.49 -2.42
C LYS A 58 -0.84 3.28 -3.59
N ARG A 59 -0.99 4.59 -3.42
CA ARG A 59 -1.60 5.49 -4.41
C ARG A 59 -0.72 6.70 -4.70
N PHE A 60 -0.62 7.06 -5.98
CA PHE A 60 0.13 8.23 -6.45
C PHE A 60 -0.50 8.79 -7.74
N VAL A 61 -0.05 9.97 -8.15
CA VAL A 61 -0.57 10.68 -9.33
C VAL A 61 0.59 11.09 -10.22
N LEU A 62 0.55 10.70 -11.50
CA LEU A 62 1.43 11.21 -12.55
C LEU A 62 0.78 12.42 -13.21
N ARG A 63 1.56 13.43 -13.59
CA ARG A 63 1.08 14.64 -14.27
C ARG A 63 2.03 15.02 -15.38
N HIS A 64 1.49 15.38 -16.54
CA HIS A 64 2.31 15.80 -17.67
C HIS A 64 1.54 16.77 -18.59
N VAL A 65 2.30 17.61 -19.30
CA VAL A 65 1.80 18.51 -20.33
C VAL A 65 2.48 18.17 -21.65
N PHE A 66 1.77 17.46 -22.52
CA PHE A 66 2.24 17.19 -23.88
C PHE A 66 2.16 18.47 -24.69
N ARG A 67 3.25 18.86 -25.34
CA ARG A 67 3.33 20.11 -26.12
C ARG A 67 3.07 19.84 -27.59
N LYS A 68 2.46 20.82 -28.28
CA LYS A 68 2.22 20.78 -29.74
C LYS A 68 1.53 19.49 -30.19
N VAL A 69 0.49 19.09 -29.47
CA VAL A 69 -0.22 17.81 -29.70
C VAL A 69 -0.96 17.81 -31.03
N ASP A 70 -1.34 18.98 -31.54
CA ASP A 70 -1.89 19.15 -32.88
C ASP A 70 -0.91 18.74 -34.00
N GLU A 71 0.40 18.76 -33.73
CA GLU A 71 1.47 18.33 -34.63
C GLU A 71 1.77 16.82 -34.52
N PHE A 72 1.09 16.07 -33.63
CA PHE A 72 1.39 14.65 -33.42
C PHE A 72 1.05 13.79 -34.64
N GLU A 73 2.01 12.95 -35.01
CA GLU A 73 1.91 12.04 -36.15
C GLU A 73 1.02 10.83 -35.83
N GLU A 74 0.29 10.39 -36.86
CA GLU A 74 -0.54 9.20 -36.79
C GLU A 74 0.33 7.97 -36.50
N GLY A 75 -0.06 7.16 -35.51
CA GLY A 75 0.68 5.95 -35.17
C GLY A 75 1.89 6.15 -34.26
N VAL A 76 2.34 7.38 -34.01
CA VAL A 76 3.53 7.66 -33.18
C VAL A 76 3.16 7.84 -31.71
N GLY A 77 3.92 7.20 -30.82
CA GLY A 77 3.75 7.29 -29.37
C GLY A 77 4.64 8.38 -28.76
N TYR A 78 4.04 9.28 -27.99
CA TYR A 78 4.73 10.38 -27.30
C TYR A 78 4.65 10.14 -25.78
N PHE A 79 5.81 10.05 -25.14
CA PHE A 79 5.95 9.65 -23.73
C PHE A 79 6.20 10.85 -22.82
N SER A 80 5.67 10.79 -21.60
CA SER A 80 6.01 11.69 -20.50
C SER A 80 7.38 11.35 -19.92
N GLU A 81 7.84 12.16 -18.97
CA GLU A 81 8.93 11.73 -18.11
C GLU A 81 8.55 10.46 -17.33
N THR A 82 9.57 9.68 -17.00
CA THR A 82 9.45 8.49 -16.16
C THR A 82 9.56 8.86 -14.69
N GLU A 83 8.60 8.42 -13.88
CA GLU A 83 8.61 8.56 -12.43
C GLU A 83 8.77 7.20 -11.73
N CYS A 84 9.63 7.13 -10.72
CA CYS A 84 9.82 5.92 -9.92
C CYS A 84 8.88 5.92 -8.71
N HIS A 85 7.98 4.94 -8.66
CA HIS A 85 7.06 4.73 -7.54
C HIS A 85 6.98 3.24 -7.19
N PHE A 86 7.18 2.92 -5.91
CA PHE A 86 7.06 1.55 -5.38
C PHE A 86 7.94 0.50 -6.09
N ASN A 87 9.18 0.87 -6.43
CA ASN A 87 10.17 0.01 -7.12
C ASN A 87 9.76 -0.36 -8.56
N VAL A 88 9.01 0.55 -9.20
CA VAL A 88 8.52 0.42 -10.57
C VAL A 88 8.66 1.80 -11.23
N ASN A 89 9.16 1.81 -12.47
CA ASN A 89 9.19 2.98 -13.33
C ASN A 89 7.84 3.11 -14.02
N TRP A 90 7.24 4.29 -13.96
CA TRP A 90 5.95 4.59 -14.58
C TRP A 90 6.10 5.76 -15.54
N CYS A 91 5.46 5.67 -16.69
CA CYS A 91 5.32 6.83 -17.58
C CYS A 91 3.96 6.77 -18.28
N MET A 92 3.48 7.95 -18.67
CA MET A 92 2.29 8.10 -19.49
C MET A 92 2.72 8.22 -20.94
N TYR A 93 1.93 7.72 -21.87
CA TYR A 93 2.10 8.08 -23.26
C TYR A 93 0.76 8.23 -23.96
N VAL A 94 0.78 9.07 -24.99
CA VAL A 94 -0.36 9.30 -25.87
C VAL A 94 0.03 8.99 -27.30
N LYS A 95 -0.96 8.60 -28.09
CA LYS A 95 -0.76 8.24 -29.49
C LYS A 95 -2.00 8.59 -30.28
N ARG A 96 -1.83 9.21 -31.44
CA ARG A 96 -2.93 9.43 -32.38
C ARG A 96 -3.20 8.13 -33.14
N ASN A 97 -4.45 7.65 -33.11
CA ASN A 97 -4.91 6.44 -33.76
C ASN A 97 -6.29 6.65 -34.41
N ASN A 98 -6.40 6.53 -35.73
CA ASN A 98 -7.65 6.53 -36.49
C ASN A 98 -8.63 7.64 -36.05
N GLY A 99 -8.14 8.88 -35.95
CA GLY A 99 -8.97 10.02 -35.53
C GLY A 99 -9.28 10.07 -34.03
N HIS A 100 -8.57 9.30 -33.21
CA HIS A 100 -8.71 9.31 -31.76
C HIS A 100 -7.36 9.52 -31.07
N LEU A 101 -7.42 10.12 -29.88
CA LEU A 101 -6.34 10.12 -28.91
C LEU A 101 -6.38 8.79 -28.16
N GLY A 102 -5.33 8.00 -28.28
CA GLY A 102 -5.01 6.92 -27.37
C GLY A 102 -4.24 7.44 -26.16
N TYR A 103 -4.57 6.96 -24.97
CA TYR A 103 -3.93 7.37 -23.72
C TYR A 103 -3.65 6.15 -22.84
N TYR A 104 -2.37 5.96 -22.51
CA TYR A 104 -1.85 4.77 -21.87
C TYR A 104 -0.89 5.09 -20.73
N ILE A 105 -0.80 4.17 -19.79
CA ILE A 105 0.19 4.13 -18.71
C ILE A 105 1.06 2.91 -18.96
N HIS A 106 2.35 3.13 -19.06
CA HIS A 106 3.36 2.10 -19.12
C HIS A 106 4.00 1.93 -17.74
N CYS A 107 4.35 0.69 -17.40
CA CYS A 107 5.12 0.42 -16.20
C CYS A 107 6.20 -0.62 -16.47
N GLU A 108 7.36 -0.42 -15.84
CA GLU A 108 8.50 -1.32 -15.89
C GLU A 108 9.04 -1.53 -14.47
N PRO A 109 8.92 -2.74 -13.90
CA PRO A 109 9.52 -3.06 -12.61
C PRO A 109 11.04 -2.83 -12.56
N ILE A 110 11.54 -2.37 -11.42
CA ILE A 110 12.98 -2.26 -11.17
C ILE A 110 13.48 -3.58 -10.58
N ALA A 111 14.29 -4.31 -11.34
CA ALA A 111 14.84 -5.62 -10.99
C ALA A 111 13.75 -6.65 -10.57
N PRO A 112 12.79 -6.98 -11.46
CA PRO A 112 11.77 -7.98 -11.18
C PRO A 112 12.36 -9.38 -11.10
N THR A 113 11.63 -10.30 -10.47
CA THR A 113 11.82 -11.74 -10.69
C THR A 113 11.27 -12.16 -12.06
N ASP A 114 11.66 -13.33 -12.55
CA ASP A 114 11.21 -13.88 -13.86
C ASP A 114 9.69 -13.82 -14.05
N LYS A 115 8.93 -13.99 -12.96
CA LYS A 115 7.47 -13.81 -12.93
C LYS A 115 7.12 -12.68 -12.00
N TRP A 116 6.52 -11.62 -12.52
CA TRP A 116 6.04 -10.49 -11.74
C TRP A 116 4.64 -10.12 -12.17
N SER A 117 3.90 -9.46 -11.27
CA SER A 117 2.62 -8.87 -11.64
C SER A 117 2.28 -7.66 -10.78
N ILE A 118 1.56 -6.71 -11.39
CA ILE A 118 1.10 -5.49 -10.74
C ILE A 118 -0.38 -5.30 -11.08
N ARG A 119 -1.24 -5.56 -10.10
CA ARG A 119 -2.68 -5.28 -10.23
C ARG A 119 -2.94 -3.85 -9.77
N THR A 120 -3.56 -3.06 -10.63
CA THR A 120 -3.79 -1.63 -10.41
C THR A 120 -5.21 -1.22 -10.76
N LYS A 121 -5.74 -0.23 -10.03
CA LYS A 121 -6.84 0.61 -10.48
C LYS A 121 -6.24 1.91 -11.01
N LEU A 122 -6.53 2.21 -12.28
CA LEU A 122 -6.02 3.38 -12.99
C LEU A 122 -7.18 4.33 -13.26
N GLU A 123 -6.95 5.62 -13.05
CA GLU A 123 -7.85 6.70 -13.43
C GLU A 123 -7.09 7.64 -14.35
N TYR A 124 -7.52 7.70 -15.59
CA TYR A 124 -6.94 8.53 -16.65
C TYR A 124 -7.74 9.81 -16.73
N LYS A 125 -7.05 10.95 -16.71
CA LYS A 125 -7.66 12.27 -16.75
C LYS A 125 -7.03 13.10 -17.87
N VAL A 126 -7.86 13.61 -18.76
CA VAL A 126 -7.51 14.72 -19.65
C VAL A 126 -8.18 15.97 -19.09
N VAL A 127 -7.38 17.00 -18.82
CA VAL A 127 -7.87 18.25 -18.23
C VAL A 127 -8.47 19.11 -19.32
N GLY A 128 -9.76 19.43 -19.19
CA GLY A 128 -10.47 20.27 -20.15
C GLY A 128 -10.51 21.73 -19.77
N LYS A 129 -10.91 22.59 -20.71
CA LYS A 129 -11.24 23.99 -20.42
C LYS A 129 -12.39 24.05 -19.41
N ASN A 130 -12.36 25.03 -18.50
CA ASN A 130 -13.45 25.32 -17.55
C ASN A 130 -13.91 24.11 -16.71
N GLN A 131 -12.99 23.24 -16.27
CA GLN A 131 -13.27 22.04 -15.47
C GLN A 131 -14.06 20.94 -16.19
N ASN A 132 -14.16 20.98 -17.53
CA ASN A 132 -14.74 19.89 -18.33
C ASN A 132 -13.74 18.75 -18.52
N ASP A 133 -13.33 18.12 -17.43
CA ASP A 133 -12.36 17.04 -17.45
C ASP A 133 -12.98 15.74 -18.00
N VAL A 134 -12.23 15.01 -18.82
CA VAL A 134 -12.59 13.65 -19.22
C VAL A 134 -11.84 12.67 -18.35
N ILE A 135 -12.60 11.85 -17.62
CA ILE A 135 -12.06 10.85 -16.71
C ILE A 135 -12.54 9.46 -17.15
N ARG A 136 -11.61 8.52 -17.30
CA ARG A 136 -11.93 7.10 -17.48
C ARG A 136 -11.14 6.26 -16.50
N THR A 137 -11.79 5.24 -15.95
CA THR A 137 -11.15 4.33 -15.00
C THR A 137 -11.00 2.94 -15.60
N TRP A 138 -9.88 2.28 -15.32
CA TRP A 138 -9.65 0.90 -15.72
C TRP A 138 -8.88 0.15 -14.62
N GLU A 139 -9.42 -0.99 -14.18
CA GLU A 139 -8.67 -1.96 -13.41
C GLU A 139 -7.96 -2.97 -14.33
N THR A 140 -6.65 -3.11 -14.16
CA THR A 140 -5.82 -3.96 -15.02
C THR A 140 -4.71 -4.66 -14.23
N CYS A 141 -4.13 -5.68 -14.85
CA CYS A 141 -2.97 -6.39 -14.33
C CYS A 141 -1.84 -6.32 -15.37
N TYR A 142 -0.70 -5.81 -14.94
CA TYR A 142 0.55 -5.85 -15.71
C TYR A 142 1.28 -7.14 -15.36
N GLU A 143 1.64 -7.90 -16.39
CA GLU A 143 2.48 -9.11 -16.30
C GLU A 143 3.62 -9.04 -17.34
N GLU A 144 3.63 -7.96 -18.13
CA GLU A 144 4.55 -7.66 -19.21
C GLU A 144 4.75 -6.13 -19.26
N ASN A 145 5.86 -5.68 -19.85
CA ASN A 145 6.19 -4.26 -20.02
C ASN A 145 5.39 -3.65 -21.19
N ILE A 146 4.05 -3.67 -21.11
CA ILE A 146 3.15 -3.13 -22.13
C ILE A 146 2.28 -2.02 -21.53
N GLY A 147 2.08 -0.95 -22.30
CA GLY A 147 1.14 0.10 -21.95
C GLY A 147 -0.30 -0.40 -21.83
N ARG A 148 -0.97 -0.10 -20.73
CA ARG A 148 -2.42 -0.29 -20.60
C ARG A 148 -3.10 1.06 -20.74
N GLY A 149 -4.21 1.12 -21.44
CA GLY A 149 -4.90 2.37 -21.73
C GLY A 149 -5.99 2.26 -22.79
N PHE A 150 -6.65 3.37 -23.04
CA PHE A 150 -7.75 3.40 -24.01
C PHE A 150 -7.20 3.76 -25.38
N ILE A 151 -7.45 2.91 -26.38
CA ILE A 151 -7.11 3.21 -27.78
C ILE A 151 -7.89 4.42 -28.28
N ASP A 152 -9.19 4.44 -27.96
CA ASP A 152 -10.11 5.51 -28.34
C ASP A 152 -10.53 6.31 -27.10
N PHE A 153 -9.56 6.96 -26.43
CA PHE A 153 -9.82 7.71 -25.20
C PHE A 153 -10.71 8.93 -25.46
N GLN A 154 -10.37 9.70 -26.49
CA GLN A 154 -11.08 10.93 -26.89
C GLN A 154 -10.98 11.12 -28.40
N GLU A 155 -12.07 11.51 -29.06
CA GLU A 155 -12.06 11.86 -30.49
C GLU A 155 -11.14 13.07 -30.74
N TRP A 156 -10.34 13.01 -31.80
CA TRP A 156 -9.20 13.90 -32.03
C TRP A 156 -9.62 15.34 -32.33
N GLU A 157 -10.67 15.55 -33.11
CA GLU A 157 -11.16 16.89 -33.44
C GLU A 157 -11.79 17.60 -32.22
N GLU A 158 -12.57 16.87 -31.42
CA GLU A 158 -13.11 17.33 -30.15
C GLU A 158 -11.99 17.58 -29.12
N MET A 159 -10.96 16.72 -29.09
CA MET A 159 -9.76 16.89 -28.27
C MET A 159 -9.09 18.24 -28.56
N LYS A 160 -8.83 18.54 -29.84
CA LYS A 160 -8.22 19.81 -30.27
C LYS A 160 -9.05 21.02 -29.87
N LYS A 161 -10.37 20.94 -30.02
CA LYS A 161 -11.28 22.06 -29.76
C LYS A 161 -11.39 22.39 -28.27
N TRP A 162 -11.61 21.38 -27.44
CA TRP A 162 -12.05 21.58 -26.05
C TRP A 162 -10.96 21.36 -25.00
N TYR A 163 -9.90 20.61 -25.33
CA TYR A 163 -8.92 20.15 -24.35
C TYR A 163 -7.52 20.70 -24.59
N LEU A 164 -7.19 21.14 -25.81
CA LEU A 164 -5.93 21.83 -26.07
C LEU A 164 -5.97 23.29 -25.61
N LEU A 165 -4.92 23.67 -24.88
CA LEU A 165 -4.59 25.03 -24.48
C LEU A 165 -3.28 25.42 -25.14
N ASP A 166 -3.34 26.33 -26.12
CA ASP A 166 -2.19 26.75 -26.94
C ASP A 166 -1.42 25.57 -27.56
N GLY A 167 -2.16 24.59 -28.09
CA GLY A 167 -1.62 23.36 -28.68
C GLY A 167 -1.16 22.31 -27.65
N ASN A 168 -1.23 22.61 -26.36
CA ASN A 168 -0.76 21.71 -25.29
C ASN A 168 -1.91 20.92 -24.66
N LEU A 169 -1.67 19.65 -24.38
CA LEU A 169 -2.61 18.76 -23.70
C LEU A 169 -2.12 18.48 -22.28
N THR A 170 -2.92 18.85 -21.28
CA THR A 170 -2.61 18.53 -19.88
C THR A 170 -3.31 17.24 -19.49
N VAL A 171 -2.53 16.27 -18.99
CA VAL A 171 -3.04 14.98 -18.55
C VAL A 171 -2.59 14.66 -17.13
N ALA A 172 -3.37 13.83 -16.47
CA ALA A 172 -2.99 13.21 -15.21
C ALA A 172 -3.44 11.75 -15.19
N ALA A 173 -2.77 10.94 -14.39
CA ALA A 173 -3.18 9.58 -14.09
C ALA A 173 -3.09 9.35 -12.59
N THR A 174 -4.17 8.87 -11.97
CA THR A 174 -4.15 8.37 -10.59
C THR A 174 -3.96 6.85 -10.63
N ILE A 175 -2.91 6.35 -9.99
CA ILE A 175 -2.57 4.94 -9.93
C ILE A 175 -2.76 4.47 -8.50
N THR A 176 -3.65 3.50 -8.29
CA THR A 176 -3.77 2.74 -7.05
C THR A 176 -3.25 1.32 -7.28
N ILE A 177 -2.17 0.95 -6.60
CA ILE A 177 -1.61 -0.40 -6.63
C ILE A 177 -2.37 -1.27 -5.62
N ILE A 178 -3.09 -2.27 -6.14
CA ILE A 178 -3.90 -3.20 -5.36
C ILE A 178 -3.01 -4.34 -4.83
N LYS A 179 -2.19 -4.92 -5.71
CA LYS A 179 -1.33 -6.07 -5.37
C LYS A 179 -0.11 -6.10 -6.27
N THR A 180 1.02 -6.52 -5.70
CA THR A 180 2.27 -6.71 -6.42
C THR A 180 2.82 -8.10 -6.13
N THR A 181 3.39 -8.77 -7.13
CA THR A 181 4.17 -10.00 -6.97
C THR A 181 5.47 -9.86 -7.75
N GLY A 182 6.56 -10.48 -7.27
CA GLY A 182 7.83 -10.50 -8.00
C GLY A 182 8.61 -9.18 -8.09
N LEU A 183 8.20 -8.13 -7.37
CA LEU A 183 8.88 -6.81 -7.40
C LEU A 183 9.92 -6.63 -6.28
N GLY A 184 10.15 -7.67 -5.47
CA GLY A 184 11.07 -7.59 -4.34
C GLY A 184 12.51 -7.80 -4.81
N LYS A 185 13.39 -6.84 -4.49
CA LYS A 185 14.84 -7.10 -4.56
C LYS A 185 15.14 -8.32 -3.70
N ALA A 186 16.01 -9.20 -4.17
CA ALA A 186 16.55 -10.27 -3.34
C ALA A 186 17.05 -9.65 -2.03
N LYS A 187 16.69 -10.23 -0.88
CA LYS A 187 17.20 -9.80 0.42
C LYS A 187 18.69 -10.16 0.49
N ILE A 188 19.53 -9.35 -0.14
CA ILE A 188 20.98 -9.53 -0.17
C ILE A 188 21.64 -9.13 1.16
N ARG A 189 20.94 -8.35 1.99
CA ARG A 189 21.41 -7.90 3.30
C ARG A 189 20.33 -8.17 4.35
N LYS A 190 20.76 -8.69 5.51
CA LYS A 190 19.93 -8.84 6.71
C LYS A 190 20.21 -7.64 7.60
N PHE A 191 19.18 -7.08 8.21
CA PHE A 191 19.28 -6.01 9.20
C PHE A 191 18.51 -6.40 10.47
N ASP A 192 18.35 -7.71 10.69
CA ASP A 192 17.67 -8.25 11.87
C ASP A 192 18.63 -8.29 13.08
N GLU A 193 18.16 -8.85 14.20
CA GLU A 193 18.94 -8.93 15.44
C GLU A 193 20.29 -9.65 15.29
N SER A 194 20.48 -10.48 14.24
CA SER A 194 21.77 -11.13 13.98
C SER A 194 22.89 -10.16 13.63
N GLN A 195 22.56 -8.92 13.23
CA GLN A 195 23.55 -7.88 12.90
C GLN A 195 23.81 -6.92 14.06
N LYS A 196 23.24 -7.14 15.24
CA LYS A 196 23.34 -6.21 16.37
C LYS A 196 24.76 -5.86 16.75
N ASP A 197 25.68 -6.82 16.70
CA ASP A 197 27.07 -6.64 17.13
C ASP A 197 27.93 -5.87 16.11
N VAL A 198 27.49 -5.81 14.84
CA VAL A 198 28.20 -5.15 13.74
C VAL A 198 27.48 -3.90 13.25
N SER A 199 26.44 -3.48 13.97
CA SER A 199 25.61 -2.34 13.62
C SER A 199 25.88 -1.15 14.51
N ASP A 200 26.03 0.01 13.89
CA ASP A 200 26.26 1.27 14.58
C ASP A 200 24.95 2.04 14.85
N VAL A 201 23.85 1.65 14.19
CA VAL A 201 22.58 2.37 14.17
C VAL A 201 21.42 1.37 14.32
N LEU A 202 20.47 1.71 15.18
CA LEU A 202 19.19 1.00 15.33
C LEU A 202 18.07 1.86 14.75
N LEU A 203 17.52 1.46 13.60
CA LEU A 203 16.34 2.09 13.01
C LEU A 203 15.09 1.36 13.48
N VAL A 204 14.11 2.10 14.03
CA VAL A 204 12.84 1.52 14.44
C VAL A 204 11.74 2.08 13.53
N VAL A 205 11.11 1.21 12.75
CA VAL A 205 10.02 1.57 11.83
C VAL A 205 8.80 0.74 12.18
N GLN A 206 7.72 1.39 12.63
CA GLN A 206 6.47 0.72 13.03
C GLN A 206 6.74 -0.49 13.95
N ASP A 207 7.49 -0.25 15.02
CA ASP A 207 7.90 -1.23 16.04
C ASP A 207 8.83 -2.35 15.55
N THR A 208 9.25 -2.32 14.29
CA THR A 208 10.26 -3.25 13.76
C THR A 208 11.64 -2.63 13.88
N LYS A 209 12.56 -3.37 14.51
CA LYS A 209 13.96 -2.98 14.73
C LYS A 209 14.83 -3.43 13.55
N PHE A 210 15.60 -2.50 13.00
CA PHE A 210 16.60 -2.75 11.97
C PHE A 210 17.98 -2.31 12.46
N TYR A 211 18.93 -3.24 12.50
CA TYR A 211 20.31 -3.02 12.92
C TYR A 211 21.14 -2.74 11.67
N VAL A 212 21.66 -1.52 11.54
CA VAL A 212 22.33 -1.02 10.33
C VAL A 212 23.67 -0.38 10.69
N SER A 213 24.70 -0.56 9.87
CA SER A 213 25.98 0.16 10.02
C SER A 213 25.93 1.54 9.34
N LYS A 214 26.69 2.52 9.86
CA LYS A 214 26.75 3.87 9.25
C LYS A 214 27.23 3.80 7.80
N THR A 215 28.17 2.91 7.50
CA THR A 215 28.69 2.68 6.14
C THR A 215 27.61 2.17 5.19
N SER A 216 26.71 1.31 5.67
CA SER A 216 25.60 0.81 4.86
C SER A 216 24.59 1.91 4.53
N ILE A 217 24.43 2.90 5.43
CA ILE A 217 23.55 4.05 5.21
C ILE A 217 24.18 5.01 4.21
N SER A 218 25.49 5.26 4.32
CA SER A 218 26.21 6.11 3.36
C SER A 218 26.19 5.54 1.93
N ASP A 219 26.30 4.22 1.78
CA ASP A 219 26.18 3.54 0.47
C ASP A 219 24.80 3.75 -0.17
N VAL A 220 23.75 3.81 0.64
CA VAL A 220 22.38 4.02 0.16
C VAL A 220 22.13 5.51 -0.15
N SER A 221 22.67 6.44 0.65
CA SER A 221 22.53 7.89 0.42
C SER A 221 23.34 8.40 -0.78
N LEU A 222 24.44 7.74 -1.15
CA LEU A 222 25.22 8.09 -2.35
C LEU A 222 24.49 7.84 -3.67
N SER A 223 23.25 7.31 -3.63
CA SER A 223 22.37 7.21 -4.79
C SER A 223 21.34 8.35 -4.92
N GLY A 224 21.42 9.41 -4.10
CA GLY A 224 20.64 10.63 -4.39
C GLY A 224 20.33 11.61 -3.24
N ILE A 225 21.02 11.56 -2.09
CA ILE A 225 20.84 12.57 -1.03
C ILE A 225 22.22 13.06 -0.57
N ASP A 226 22.39 14.38 -0.50
CA ASP A 226 23.58 15.02 0.09
C ASP A 226 23.74 14.55 1.54
N SER A 227 24.87 13.90 1.84
CA SER A 227 25.16 13.27 3.13
C SER A 227 25.08 14.24 4.30
N ASP A 228 25.36 15.52 4.05
CA ASP A 228 25.33 16.55 5.09
C ASP A 228 23.91 16.95 5.47
N VAL A 229 22.95 16.88 4.53
CA VAL A 229 21.54 17.18 4.77
C VAL A 229 20.86 16.06 5.56
N PHE A 230 21.23 14.80 5.28
CA PHE A 230 20.72 13.63 6.00
C PHE A 230 21.13 13.65 7.48
N TRP A 231 22.40 13.95 7.78
CA TRP A 231 22.88 13.99 9.16
C TRP A 231 22.34 15.19 9.96
N LYS A 232 22.17 16.37 9.33
CA LYS A 232 21.58 17.54 10.00
C LYS A 232 20.12 17.31 10.43
N CYS A 233 19.31 16.66 9.59
CA CYS A 233 17.94 16.28 9.93
C CYS A 233 17.86 15.24 11.07
N SER A 234 18.80 14.29 11.10
CA SER A 234 18.83 13.23 12.12
C SER A 234 19.17 13.74 13.53
N THR A 235 19.93 14.82 13.67
CA THR A 235 20.29 15.40 14.97
C THR A 235 19.24 16.36 15.51
N GLU A 236 18.43 16.96 14.64
CA GLU A 236 17.47 18.00 15.02
C GLU A 236 16.03 17.48 15.22
N ASN A 237 15.64 16.35 14.61
CA ASN A 237 14.30 15.77 14.84
C ASN A 237 14.15 14.29 14.40
N PRO A 238 14.24 13.29 15.30
CA PRO A 238 14.21 11.86 14.94
C PRO A 238 12.85 11.35 14.41
N LEU A 239 11.78 12.16 14.48
CA LEU A 239 10.42 11.77 14.05
C LEU A 239 10.04 12.20 12.62
N SER A 240 10.85 13.01 11.93
CA SER A 240 10.48 13.54 10.59
C SER A 240 10.84 12.61 9.42
N MET A 241 11.60 11.53 9.67
CA MET A 241 12.18 10.70 8.60
C MET A 241 11.14 9.90 7.78
N ILE A 242 9.86 9.88 8.18
CA ILE A 242 8.80 9.16 7.45
C ILE A 242 8.17 10.00 6.33
N GLN A 243 8.43 11.32 6.26
CA GLN A 243 7.69 12.21 5.34
C GLN A 243 8.46 12.80 4.15
N GLN A 244 9.75 12.53 4.00
CA GLN A 244 10.54 13.06 2.87
C GLN A 244 11.18 11.95 2.02
N SER A 245 10.34 11.17 1.34
CA SER A 245 10.72 10.49 0.10
C SER A 245 9.71 10.82 -1.01
N LYS A 246 9.40 12.11 -1.16
CA LYS A 246 8.76 12.60 -2.38
C LYS A 246 9.88 13.03 -3.33
N GLY A 247 10.15 12.14 -4.28
CA GLY A 247 10.76 12.46 -5.57
C GLY A 247 12.24 12.80 -5.54
N PHE A 248 13.11 11.78 -5.60
CA PHE A 248 14.40 11.88 -6.29
C PHE A 248 14.83 10.49 -6.77
N CYS A 249 14.64 10.24 -8.07
CA CYS A 249 15.39 9.23 -8.83
C CYS A 249 15.89 9.95 -10.08
N THR A 250 17.12 10.44 -10.06
CA THR A 250 17.79 10.94 -11.25
C THR A 250 18.44 9.80 -12.03
N SER A 251 18.24 9.89 -13.34
CA SER A 251 18.69 9.07 -14.47
C SER A 251 20.14 8.59 -14.47
N ALA A 252 20.33 7.32 -14.87
CA ALA A 252 21.33 6.84 -15.84
C ALA A 252 20.99 5.36 -16.08
N ILE A 253 20.62 4.88 -17.26
CA ILE A 253 21.48 4.69 -18.44
C ILE A 253 20.57 4.81 -19.69
N CYS A 254 20.81 5.82 -20.52
CA CYS A 254 20.39 5.78 -21.92
C CYS A 254 21.33 4.83 -22.67
N MET A 255 20.80 3.74 -23.24
CA MET A 255 21.41 3.10 -24.40
C MET A 255 20.61 3.48 -25.66
N PRO A 256 21.28 3.89 -26.76
CA PRO A 256 20.60 4.22 -27.99
C PRO A 256 20.29 2.94 -28.77
N HIS A 257 19.00 2.64 -29.00
CA HIS A 257 18.65 1.72 -30.08
C HIS A 257 18.42 2.52 -31.36
N ARG A 258 19.37 2.31 -32.29
CA ARG A 258 19.25 2.59 -33.72
C ARG A 258 18.00 1.94 -34.29
N TRP A 259 17.31 2.73 -35.12
CA TRP A 259 16.42 2.43 -36.26
C TRP A 259 15.88 1.01 -36.40
#